data_AF-C7RH74-F1
#
_entry.id   AF-C7RH74-F1
#
_cell.length_a   1.000
_cell.length_b   1.000
_cell.length_c   1.000
_cell.angle_alpha   90.00
_cell.angle_beta   90.00
_cell.angle_gamma   90.00
#
_symmetry.space_group_name_H-M   'P 1'
#
loop_
_entity.id
_entity.type
_entity.pdbx_description
1 polymer ?
#
loop_
_entity_poly.entity_id
_entity_poly.type
_entity_poly.pdbx_seq_one_letter_code
_entity_poly.pdbx_strand_id
1 'polypeptide(L)'
;MANYSYLINRLINPKITNIRKMAPTRFFIDIEPLRGDKSFLIEVTFCEASGPNSLPELWYKYGYMDKVLRRYMCIKTYCTDKDGNCTGSYNPQIIGIHKLNFDYMFESTEENLNKLIGKCVSMYERNEVRLVE
;
A
#
# COMPACT_ATOMS: atom_id res chain seq x y z
N MET A 1 -1.03 -18.68 11.85
CA MET A 1 -1.03 -17.26 11.43
C MET A 1 0.03 -17.10 10.35
N ALA A 2 -0.32 -16.58 9.17
CA ALA A 2 0.64 -16.45 8.07
C ALA A 2 1.79 -15.49 8.44
N ASN A 3 3.03 -15.89 8.19
CA ASN A 3 4.22 -15.07 8.47
C ASN A 3 4.63 -14.31 7.21
N TYR A 4 4.27 -13.02 7.15
CA TYR A 4 4.59 -12.15 6.02
C TYR A 4 5.95 -11.45 6.12
N SER A 5 6.72 -11.70 7.19
CA SER A 5 8.06 -11.14 7.33
C SER A 5 8.99 -11.51 6.16
N TYR A 6 8.78 -12.67 5.52
CA TYR A 6 9.61 -13.07 4.37
C TYR A 6 9.41 -12.13 3.15
N LEU A 7 8.19 -11.64 2.90
CA LEU A 7 7.90 -10.72 1.80
C LEU A 7 8.58 -9.37 2.07
N ILE A 8 8.45 -8.90 3.31
CA ILE A 8 8.99 -7.62 3.76
C ILE A 8 10.52 -7.60 3.67
N ASN A 9 11.18 -8.70 4.05
CA ASN A 9 12.64 -8.84 3.99
C ASN A 9 13.19 -8.88 2.55
N ARG A 10 12.33 -8.96 1.54
CA ARG A 10 12.69 -8.99 0.11
C ARG A 10 12.28 -7.72 -0.63
N LEU A 11 11.91 -6.68 0.10
CA LEU A 11 11.72 -5.36 -0.48
C LEU A 11 13.06 -4.83 -0.99
N ILE A 12 13.08 -4.45 -2.27
CA ILE A 12 14.25 -3.93 -2.97
C ILE A 12 13.97 -2.49 -3.40
N ASN A 13 13.94 -1.56 -2.45
CA ASN A 13 13.87 -0.14 -2.76
C ASN A 13 14.91 0.63 -1.93
N PRO A 14 15.89 1.30 -2.58
CA PRO A 14 16.99 1.95 -1.88
C PRO A 14 16.57 3.18 -1.07
N LYS A 15 15.32 3.65 -1.22
CA LYS A 15 14.76 4.75 -0.42
C LYS A 15 14.18 4.29 0.90
N ILE A 16 14.06 2.99 1.13
CA ILE A 16 13.60 2.45 2.42
C ILE A 16 14.70 2.68 3.45
N THR A 17 14.37 3.40 4.53
CA THR A 17 15.31 3.69 5.62
C THR A 17 15.08 2.80 6.83
N ASN A 18 13.84 2.38 7.05
CA ASN A 18 13.48 1.51 8.16
C ASN A 18 12.23 0.68 7.85
N ILE A 19 12.12 -0.48 8.50
CA ILE A 19 10.94 -1.33 8.43
C ILE A 19 10.60 -1.80 9.85
N ARG A 20 9.35 -1.60 10.26
CA ARG A 20 8.86 -1.93 11.59
C ARG A 20 7.66 -2.87 11.51
N LYS A 21 7.72 -3.99 12.23
CA LYS A 21 6.60 -4.91 12.38
C LYS A 21 5.66 -4.40 13.47
N MET A 22 4.43 -4.06 13.10
CA MET A 22 3.42 -3.51 14.01
C MET A 22 2.42 -4.56 14.49
N ALA A 23 2.16 -5.57 13.65
CA ALA A 23 1.33 -6.72 13.95
C ALA A 23 1.78 -7.90 13.08
N PRO A 24 1.25 -9.13 13.27
CA PRO A 24 1.60 -10.27 12.43
C PRO A 24 1.42 -10.03 10.92
N THR A 25 0.44 -9.21 10.54
CA THR A 25 0.11 -8.88 9.14
C THR A 25 0.30 -7.40 8.79
N ARG A 26 0.82 -6.57 9.70
CA ARG A 26 0.93 -5.12 9.50
C ARG A 26 2.36 -4.62 9.71
N PHE A 27 2.87 -3.88 8.74
CA PHE A 27 4.22 -3.36 8.73
C PHE A 27 4.25 -1.90 8.31
N PHE A 28 5.17 -1.16 8.91
CA PHE A 28 5.47 0.23 8.59
C PHE A 28 6.81 0.27 7.85
N ILE A 29 6.84 0.93 6.70
CA ILE A 29 8.00 1.09 5.84
C ILE A 29 8.29 2.58 5.75
N ASP A 30 9.33 3.02 6.45
CA ASP A 30 9.76 4.40 6.46
C ASP A 30 10.61 4.66 5.20
N ILE A 31 10.30 5.74 4.49
CA ILE A 31 10.98 6.16 3.26
C ILE A 31 11.74 7.46 3.54
N GLU A 32 12.93 7.61 2.95
CA GLU A 32 13.70 8.84 3.01
C GLU A 32 12.84 10.05 2.60
N PRO A 33 12.62 11.03 3.50
CA PRO A 33 11.80 12.20 3.18
C PRO A 33 12.44 13.07 2.09
N LEU A 34 11.59 13.74 1.32
CA LEU A 34 11.97 14.62 0.22
C LEU A 34 11.34 15.99 0.41
N ARG A 35 11.85 17.01 -0.32
CA ARG A 35 11.27 18.37 -0.35
C ARG A 35 11.13 19.07 1.02
N GLY A 36 11.90 18.62 2.02
CA GLY A 36 11.79 19.13 3.39
C GLY A 36 10.58 18.58 4.17
N ASP A 37 9.91 17.55 3.65
CA ASP A 37 8.90 16.79 4.40
C ASP A 37 9.54 16.22 5.68
N LYS A 38 8.77 16.22 6.77
CA LYS A 38 9.23 15.67 8.06
C LYS A 38 9.29 14.14 8.05
N SER A 39 8.37 13.51 7.32
CA SER A 39 8.33 12.04 7.20
C SER A 39 7.53 11.58 6.00
N PHE A 40 7.89 10.41 5.47
CA PHE A 40 7.04 9.63 4.59
C PHE A 40 7.03 8.16 5.01
N LEU A 41 5.83 7.66 5.30
CA LEU A 41 5.59 6.31 5.80
C LEU A 41 4.58 5.60 4.90
N ILE A 42 4.87 4.34 4.57
CA ILE A 42 3.93 3.42 3.95
C ILE A 42 3.56 2.35 4.97
N GLU A 43 2.28 2.25 5.30
CA GLU A 43 1.70 1.13 6.05
C GLU A 43 1.22 0.08 5.06
N VAL A 44 1.71 -1.15 5.18
CA VAL A 44 1.19 -2.31 4.46
C VAL A 44 0.48 -3.26 5.41
N THR A 45 -0.72 -3.68 5.03
CA THR A 45 -1.50 -4.71 5.73
C THR A 45 -1.78 -5.85 4.78
N PHE A 46 -1.38 -7.06 5.18
CA PHE A 46 -1.70 -8.29 4.49
C PHE A 46 -3.06 -8.81 4.97
N CYS A 47 -3.92 -9.14 4.02
CA CYS A 47 -5.30 -9.52 4.25
C CYS A 47 -5.59 -10.89 3.61
N GLU A 48 -6.58 -11.59 4.16
CA GLU A 48 -7.10 -12.84 3.60
C GLU A 48 -8.60 -12.71 3.36
N ALA A 49 -9.10 -13.32 2.28
CA ALA A 49 -10.53 -13.40 2.02
C ALA A 49 -11.18 -14.36 3.03
N SER A 50 -12.23 -13.91 3.72
CA SER A 50 -12.91 -14.66 4.78
C SER A 50 -14.41 -14.83 4.51
N GLY A 51 -14.74 -15.67 3.55
CA GLY A 51 -16.12 -16.06 3.24
C GLY A 51 -16.82 -15.13 2.25
N PRO A 52 -18.10 -15.42 1.91
CA PRO A 52 -18.77 -14.95 0.70
C PRO A 52 -19.04 -13.44 0.63
N ASN A 53 -18.95 -12.72 1.76
CA ASN A 53 -19.14 -11.28 1.83
C ASN A 53 -17.83 -10.52 2.14
N SER A 54 -16.68 -11.19 2.03
CA SER A 54 -15.38 -10.53 2.12
C SER A 54 -15.13 -9.67 0.88
N LEU A 55 -14.31 -8.62 1.03
CA LEU A 55 -14.06 -7.67 -0.06
C LEU A 55 -13.61 -8.36 -1.37
N PRO A 56 -12.67 -9.33 -1.38
CA PRO A 56 -12.27 -9.99 -2.62
C PRO A 56 -13.38 -10.78 -3.32
N GLU A 57 -14.27 -11.41 -2.55
CA GLU A 57 -15.43 -12.12 -3.10
C GLU A 57 -16.42 -11.13 -3.73
N LEU A 58 -16.65 -9.99 -3.08
CA LEU A 58 -17.49 -8.92 -3.64
C LEU A 58 -16.88 -8.30 -4.88
N TRP A 59 -15.56 -8.08 -4.91
CA TRP A 59 -14.86 -7.54 -6.09
C TRP A 59 -15.01 -8.46 -7.30
N TYR A 60 -14.83 -9.76 -7.12
CA TYR A 60 -15.05 -10.76 -8.17
C TYR A 60 -16.53 -10.83 -8.59
N LYS A 61 -17.46 -10.92 -7.62
CA LYS A 61 -18.91 -10.98 -7.88
C LYS A 61 -19.43 -9.82 -8.71
N TYR A 62 -18.91 -8.61 -8.49
CA TYR A 62 -19.31 -7.41 -9.22
C TYR A 62 -18.45 -7.11 -10.45
N GLY A 63 -17.53 -8.00 -10.83
CA GLY A 63 -16.73 -7.89 -12.06
C GLY A 63 -15.59 -6.87 -12.01
N TYR A 64 -15.20 -6.40 -10.81
CA TYR A 64 -14.03 -5.52 -10.65
C TYR A 64 -12.69 -6.27 -10.77
N MET A 65 -12.72 -7.58 -10.52
CA MET A 65 -11.58 -8.49 -10.61
C MET A 65 -11.98 -9.74 -11.38
N ASP A 66 -11.06 -10.29 -12.17
CA ASP A 66 -11.22 -11.54 -12.93
C ASP A 66 -11.13 -12.80 -12.05
N LYS A 67 -10.56 -12.68 -10.85
CA LYS A 67 -10.44 -13.75 -9.85
C LYS A 67 -10.58 -13.25 -8.42
N VAL A 68 -10.96 -14.15 -7.51
CA VAL A 68 -10.96 -13.87 -6.06
C VAL A 68 -9.52 -13.84 -5.54
N LEU A 69 -9.10 -12.71 -4.97
CA LEU A 69 -7.81 -12.58 -4.29
C LEU A 69 -7.87 -13.18 -2.88
N ARG A 70 -7.50 -14.47 -2.73
CA ARG A 70 -7.50 -15.14 -1.42
C ARG A 70 -6.57 -14.50 -0.39
N ARG A 71 -5.41 -14.01 -0.85
CA ARG A 71 -4.45 -13.24 -0.05
C ARG A 71 -4.10 -11.99 -0.82
N TYR A 72 -4.31 -10.83 -0.23
CA TYR A 72 -4.08 -9.55 -0.87
C TYR A 72 -3.43 -8.58 0.10
N MET A 73 -3.00 -7.42 -0.40
CA MET A 73 -2.40 -6.39 0.42
C MET A 73 -3.10 -5.05 0.21
N CYS A 74 -3.31 -4.35 1.31
CA CYS A 74 -3.78 -2.99 1.34
C CYS A 74 -2.65 -2.10 1.85
N ILE A 75 -2.55 -0.90 1.30
CA ILE A 75 -1.60 0.10 1.77
C ILE A 75 -2.31 1.38 2.21
N LYS A 76 -1.67 2.07 3.14
CA LYS A 76 -1.92 3.48 3.44
C LYS A 76 -0.58 4.21 3.39
N THR A 77 -0.63 5.48 3.05
CA THR A 77 0.55 6.34 3.10
C THR A 77 0.32 7.49 4.06
N TYR A 78 1.38 7.99 4.65
CA TYR A 78 1.37 9.13 5.55
C TYR A 78 2.59 9.98 5.23
N CYS A 79 2.37 11.13 4.60
CA CYS A 79 3.39 12.14 4.35
C CYS A 79 3.12 13.33 5.25
N THR A 80 4.05 13.63 6.14
CA THR A 80 3.99 14.82 6.99
C THR A 80 4.87 15.90 6.37
N ASP A 81 4.28 16.98 5.89
CA ASP A 81 5.01 18.07 5.25
C ASP A 81 5.80 18.92 6.27
N LYS A 82 6.56 19.89 5.76
CA LYS A 82 7.34 20.85 6.56
C LYS A 82 6.48 21.65 7.56
N ASP A 83 5.22 21.90 7.22
CA ASP A 83 4.28 22.68 8.02
C ASP A 83 3.57 21.80 9.07
N GLY A 84 3.72 20.48 8.98
CA GLY A 84 3.15 19.50 9.91
C GLY A 84 1.82 18.90 9.44
N ASN A 85 1.37 19.19 8.23
CA ASN A 85 0.16 18.58 7.67
C ASN A 85 0.47 17.15 7.24
N CYS A 86 -0.39 16.21 7.64
CA CYS A 86 -0.24 14.80 7.26
C CYS A 86 -1.28 14.41 6.20
N THR A 87 -0.81 13.87 5.07
CA THR A 87 -1.67 13.44 3.96
C THR A 87 -1.38 12.00 3.53
N GLY A 88 -2.42 11.34 3.02
CA GLY A 88 -2.33 9.95 2.51
C GLY A 88 -2.35 9.84 0.99
N SER A 89 -1.88 10.87 0.29
CA SER A 89 -2.15 11.07 -1.13
C SER A 89 -1.29 10.23 -2.09
N TYR A 90 -0.23 9.57 -1.59
CA TYR A 90 0.71 8.80 -2.40
C TYR A 90 0.34 7.30 -2.47
N ASN A 91 -0.96 7.01 -2.47
CA ASN A 91 -1.49 5.65 -2.50
C ASN A 91 -2.06 5.31 -3.90
N PRO A 92 -1.41 4.44 -4.68
CA PRO A 92 -1.89 4.05 -6.01
C PRO A 92 -3.21 3.27 -6.00
N GLN A 93 -3.60 2.69 -4.85
CA GLN A 93 -4.85 1.92 -4.71
C GLN A 93 -6.09 2.81 -4.60
N ILE A 94 -5.93 4.14 -4.49
CA ILE A 94 -7.04 5.09 -4.34
C ILE A 94 -7.07 6.02 -5.56
N ILE A 95 -8.24 6.16 -6.19
CA ILE A 95 -8.46 7.09 -7.32
C ILE A 95 -9.46 8.20 -7.01
N GLY A 96 -10.06 8.22 -5.82
CA GLY A 96 -11.09 9.19 -5.43
C GLY A 96 -11.73 8.81 -4.09
N ILE A 97 -12.71 9.59 -3.64
CA ILE A 97 -13.38 9.35 -2.36
C ILE A 97 -14.17 8.05 -2.49
N HIS A 98 -13.87 7.07 -1.62
CA HIS A 98 -14.46 5.73 -1.65
C HIS A 98 -14.26 4.95 -2.97
N LYS A 99 -13.29 5.34 -3.81
CA LYS A 99 -12.99 4.66 -5.08
C LYS A 99 -11.62 3.99 -5.07
N LEU A 100 -11.63 2.68 -5.28
CA LEU A 100 -10.43 1.86 -5.39
C LEU A 100 -9.91 1.82 -6.83
N ASN A 101 -8.58 1.72 -6.95
CA ASN A 101 -7.90 1.42 -8.19
C ASN A 101 -7.61 -0.09 -8.28
N PHE A 102 -8.44 -0.83 -9.01
CA PHE A 102 -8.29 -2.27 -9.13
C PHE A 102 -7.01 -2.69 -9.88
N ASP A 103 -6.41 -1.80 -10.69
CA ASP A 103 -5.10 -2.03 -11.33
C ASP A 103 -3.94 -2.19 -10.34
N TYR A 104 -4.14 -1.76 -9.08
CA TYR A 104 -3.18 -1.86 -7.99
C TYR A 104 -3.70 -2.70 -6.80
N MET A 105 -4.79 -3.45 -7.00
CA MET A 105 -5.25 -4.44 -6.04
C MET A 105 -4.58 -5.78 -6.33
N PHE A 106 -3.52 -6.08 -5.59
CA PHE A 106 -2.65 -7.21 -5.87
C PHE A 106 -2.74 -8.35 -4.86
N GLU A 107 -2.48 -9.55 -5.36
CA GLU A 107 -2.20 -10.74 -4.55
C GLU A 107 -0.88 -10.59 -3.79
N SER A 108 -0.82 -11.10 -2.55
CA SER A 108 0.32 -11.00 -1.62
C SER A 108 1.54 -11.82 -2.04
N THR A 109 2.20 -11.39 -3.11
CA THR A 109 3.47 -11.95 -3.62
C THR A 109 4.62 -10.96 -3.47
N GLU A 110 5.85 -11.46 -3.58
CA GLU A 110 7.08 -10.65 -3.50
C GLU A 110 7.16 -9.62 -4.61
N GLU A 111 6.88 -10.04 -5.85
CA GLU A 111 6.89 -9.18 -7.04
C GLU A 111 5.85 -8.07 -6.92
N ASN A 112 4.62 -8.41 -6.52
CA ASN A 112 3.54 -7.45 -6.39
C ASN A 112 3.77 -6.45 -5.25
N LEU A 113 4.34 -6.90 -4.13
CA LEU A 113 4.68 -6.01 -3.04
C LEU A 113 5.75 -5.00 -3.49
N ASN A 114 6.81 -5.45 -4.17
CA ASN A 114 7.83 -4.56 -4.73
C ASN A 114 7.24 -3.58 -5.74
N LYS A 115 6.35 -4.05 -6.64
CA LYS A 115 5.64 -3.20 -7.60
C LYS A 115 4.80 -2.13 -6.90
N LEU A 116 4.05 -2.51 -5.87
CA LEU A 116 3.16 -1.61 -5.14
C LEU A 116 3.93 -0.55 -4.35
N ILE A 117 4.92 -0.96 -3.55
CA ILE A 117 5.77 -0.04 -2.78
C ILE A 117 6.58 0.87 -3.72
N GLY A 118 7.13 0.31 -4.80
CA GLY A 118 7.83 1.07 -5.83
C GLY A 118 6.95 2.16 -6.46
N LYS A 119 5.66 1.87 -6.71
CA LYS A 119 4.74 2.90 -7.22
C LYS A 119 4.45 3.98 -6.17
N CYS A 120 4.27 3.65 -4.89
CA CYS A 120 4.10 4.65 -3.83
C CYS A 120 5.31 5.60 -3.76
N VAL A 121 6.52 5.03 -3.76
CA VAL A 121 7.76 5.82 -3.74
C VAL A 121 7.87 6.68 -4.99
N SER A 122 7.57 6.14 -6.17
CA SER A 122 7.58 6.93 -7.41
C SER A 122 6.56 8.06 -7.41
N MET A 123 5.34 7.84 -6.87
CA MET A 123 4.34 8.90 -6.71
C MET A 123 4.84 9.98 -5.76
N TYR A 124 5.46 9.57 -4.65
CA TYR A 124 6.06 10.48 -3.69
C TYR A 124 7.19 11.31 -4.29
N GLU A 125 8.14 10.69 -5.01
CA GLU A 125 9.26 11.37 -5.66
C GLU A 125 8.80 12.42 -6.67
N ARG A 126 7.78 12.08 -7.47
CA ARG A 126 7.26 12.95 -8.52
C ARG A 126 6.22 13.96 -8.04
N ASN A 127 5.87 13.93 -6.75
CA ASN A 127 4.76 14.70 -6.19
C ASN A 127 3.44 14.46 -6.95
N GLU A 128 3.22 13.22 -7.41
CA GLU A 128 1.99 12.78 -8.10
C GLU A 128 0.88 12.58 -7.06
N VAL A 129 0.34 13.68 -6.56
CA VAL A 129 -0.81 13.70 -5.65
C VAL A 129 -2.07 13.40 -6.47
N ARG A 130 -2.82 12.36 -6.09
CA ARG A 130 -4.17 12.20 -6.62
C ARG A 130 -5.11 13.10 -5.82
N LEU A 131 -5.58 14.17 -6.48
CA LEU A 131 -6.66 14.98 -5.94
C LEU A 131 -7.89 14.09 -5.80
N VAL A 132 -8.40 14.01 -4.59
CA VAL A 132 -9.61 13.27 -4.29
C VAL A 132 -10.77 14.22 -4.60
N GLU A 133 -11.14 14.32 -5.88
CA GLU A 133 -12.38 15.00 -6.31
C GLU A 133 -13.62 14.17 -5.97
#